data_AF-A0A353JAM2-F1
#
_entry.id   AF-A0A353JAM2-F1
#
_cell.length_a   1.000
_cell.length_b   1.000
_cell.length_c   1.000
_cell.angle_alpha   90.00
_cell.angle_beta   90.00
_cell.angle_gamma   90.00
#
_symmetry.space_group_name_H-M   'P 1'
#
loop_
_entity.id
_entity.type
_entity.pdbx_description
1 polymer ?
#
loop_
_entity_poly.entity_id
_entity_poly.type
_entity_poly.pdbx_seq_one_letter_code
_entity_poly.pdbx_strand_id
1 'polypeptide(L)'
;MKKKAIFSLLIINSALLSGCSFIDDLYDSFGTVKSVTIDESITIQGGEEKLLTVSYEPKTANIDAMYFESKNENIAIVNEKGNVIGIDKGNTNVVLTIVSNSKTLSASCNVTVTSSYESSQTEMAYTIDQFTDNNVSTIDNCPTIGSPKLLIIPVWFTNSKAFINPSFKENVREDIKDTYLGSETDTGWHSVKTYYNQLSKGQLNLSGTVSNWYECGLSSEDVNDENDTMTLVNSAVSWYFKNNSNDSRKNYDYNNDGYLDGVMLIYGAADYQANTKTKNRNLWAYCYWLQKLNASKISPNPNVFFWASYDFMYGKETSFSRTGYSYGGGDTSHCILDAHTYIHEMGHVFGLEDYYDYSENEFTPAGGFSMQDMNVGSHDPFSTLLCGWSKPYVPMSSTTIKLKPFQESNDVILLTNNSNFINSPFDEYLLLEYYTPTELNELDSTYVYRNKYPNGSKKSGIRLWHVDGRLTQYSYTGYPSTNLISDPTKGNVSFAMSNSNNSDYGSPLGEKYFKYNQLQLIHNDESVFYENQVYFTDSSLFYKNDSFTLSQFSSQFPNRSKMNNNKYLGWSFTINDINSEYATITITKQ
;
A
#
# COMPACT_ATOMS: atom_id res chain seq x y z
N MET A 1 61.32 14.81 9.09
CA MET A 1 59.87 14.51 9.21
C MET A 1 59.47 13.76 7.95
N LYS A 2 59.89 12.50 7.79
CA LYS A 2 59.28 11.22 8.25
C LYS A 2 57.99 10.89 7.47
N LYS A 3 57.91 9.89 6.58
CA LYS A 3 58.82 9.22 5.63
C LYS A 3 57.87 8.36 4.77
N LYS A 4 57.80 8.60 3.45
CA LYS A 4 57.31 7.64 2.45
C LYS A 4 58.40 6.57 2.24
N ALA A 5 57.99 5.36 1.83
CA ALA A 5 58.71 4.29 1.10
C ALA A 5 58.63 2.94 1.82
N ILE A 6 58.62 1.74 1.20
CA ILE A 6 58.56 1.19 -0.16
C ILE A 6 58.33 -0.33 0.08
N PHE A 7 57.65 -1.02 -0.84
CA PHE A 7 57.53 -2.48 -0.91
C PHE A 7 58.88 -3.21 -0.85
N SER A 8 58.98 -4.34 -0.14
CA SER A 8 59.90 -5.43 -0.51
C SER A 8 59.46 -6.77 0.07
N LEU A 9 59.29 -7.73 -0.85
CA LEU A 9 59.21 -9.17 -0.67
C LEU A 9 60.39 -9.68 0.18
N LEU A 10 60.14 -10.56 1.15
CA LEU A 10 61.17 -11.45 1.68
C LEU A 10 60.61 -12.87 1.84
N ILE A 11 61.03 -13.75 0.93
CA ILE A 11 60.93 -15.20 1.07
C ILE A 11 62.05 -15.62 2.03
N ILE A 12 61.72 -16.29 3.13
CA ILE A 12 62.68 -17.14 3.86
C ILE A 12 62.04 -18.51 4.06
N ASN A 13 62.81 -19.51 3.64
CA ASN A 13 62.49 -20.93 3.61
C ASN A 13 62.74 -21.59 4.98
N SER A 14 62.08 -22.73 5.17
CA SER A 14 62.08 -23.67 6.31
C SER A 14 63.41 -23.97 7.01
N ALA A 15 63.42 -24.03 8.36
CA ALA A 15 63.65 -25.26 9.17
C ALA A 15 63.92 -25.00 10.69
N LEU A 16 63.07 -25.64 11.52
CA LEU A 16 63.34 -26.33 12.81
C LEU A 16 63.75 -25.58 14.11
N LEU A 17 62.87 -25.79 15.12
CA LEU A 17 63.05 -25.84 16.59
C LEU A 17 63.36 -24.49 17.28
N SER A 18 62.71 -24.08 18.37
CA SER A 18 61.81 -24.73 19.32
C SER A 18 61.36 -23.67 20.33
N GLY A 19 60.09 -23.70 20.75
CA GLY A 19 59.64 -23.05 21.98
C GLY A 19 58.92 -21.72 21.81
N CYS A 20 57.61 -21.79 21.65
CA CYS A 20 56.68 -21.12 22.56
C CYS A 20 55.27 -21.60 22.25
N SER A 21 54.73 -22.40 23.15
CA SER A 21 53.33 -22.83 23.27
C SER A 21 52.36 -21.66 23.53
N PHE A 22 52.67 -20.44 23.10
CA PHE A 22 51.87 -19.25 23.37
C PHE A 22 50.90 -18.91 22.23
N ILE A 23 51.07 -19.45 21.02
CA ILE A 23 50.20 -19.14 19.87
C ILE A 23 49.07 -20.18 19.72
N ASP A 24 49.31 -21.45 20.05
CA ASP A 24 48.24 -22.47 20.08
C ASP A 24 47.28 -22.24 21.26
N ASP A 25 47.77 -21.77 22.42
CA ASP A 25 46.92 -21.41 23.58
C ASP A 25 46.11 -20.11 23.34
N LEU A 26 46.50 -19.27 22.38
CA LEU A 26 45.75 -18.07 22.01
C LEU A 26 44.63 -18.37 21.00
N TYR A 27 44.76 -19.44 20.19
CA TYR A 27 43.69 -19.93 19.31
C TYR A 27 42.63 -20.76 20.07
N ASP A 28 42.95 -21.34 21.23
CA ASP A 28 42.00 -22.06 22.10
C ASP A 28 41.25 -21.13 23.09
N SER A 29 41.51 -19.82 23.04
CA SER A 29 40.83 -18.83 23.91
C SER A 29 39.38 -18.50 23.48
N PHE A 30 38.99 -18.89 22.27
CA PHE A 30 37.60 -18.94 21.80
C PHE A 30 37.12 -20.40 21.81
N GLY A 31 37.02 -20.96 23.02
CA GLY A 31 36.76 -22.39 23.23
C GLY A 31 35.47 -22.91 22.58
N THR A 32 35.31 -24.23 22.54
CA THR A 32 34.05 -24.86 22.10
C THR A 32 32.98 -24.74 23.20
N VAL A 33 31.70 -24.53 22.83
CA VAL A 33 30.59 -24.55 23.80
C VAL A 33 30.59 -25.86 24.59
N LYS A 34 30.54 -25.77 25.92
CA LYS A 34 30.57 -26.91 26.86
C LYS A 34 29.20 -27.17 27.49
N SER A 35 28.38 -26.15 27.65
CA SER A 35 27.01 -26.27 28.16
C SER A 35 26.10 -25.23 27.52
N VAL A 36 24.82 -25.58 27.41
CA VAL A 36 23.74 -24.71 26.96
C VAL A 36 22.55 -24.88 27.90
N THR A 37 21.88 -23.79 28.23
CA THR A 37 20.67 -23.75 29.04
C THR A 37 19.63 -22.86 28.39
N ILE A 38 18.38 -23.25 28.59
CA ILE A 38 17.17 -22.53 28.20
C ILE A 38 16.19 -22.60 29.38
N ASP A 39 15.15 -21.78 29.41
CA ASP A 39 14.06 -21.91 30.38
C ASP A 39 13.56 -23.36 30.46
N GLU A 40 13.45 -23.94 31.66
CA GLU A 40 13.02 -25.35 31.82
C GLU A 40 11.56 -25.54 31.42
N SER A 41 10.71 -24.55 31.73
CA SER A 41 9.30 -24.54 31.34
C SER A 41 8.74 -23.13 31.28
N ILE A 42 7.74 -22.96 30.42
CA ILE A 42 6.91 -21.76 30.33
C ILE A 42 5.43 -22.13 30.24
N THR A 43 4.58 -21.23 30.71
CA THR A 43 3.12 -21.33 30.56
C THR A 43 2.61 -20.03 29.96
N ILE A 44 1.84 -20.15 28.87
CA ILE A 44 1.30 -19.03 28.09
C ILE A 44 -0.16 -19.31 27.67
N GLN A 45 -0.91 -18.28 27.28
CA GLN A 45 -2.21 -18.39 26.62
C GLN A 45 -2.07 -18.50 25.10
N GLY A 46 -3.11 -18.96 24.40
CA GLY A 46 -3.16 -18.88 22.94
C GLY A 46 -3.07 -17.42 22.47
N GLY A 47 -2.16 -17.10 21.55
CA GLY A 47 -1.84 -15.73 21.11
C GLY A 47 -0.79 -15.01 21.95
N GLU A 48 -0.44 -15.50 23.14
CA GLU A 48 0.58 -14.87 23.98
C GLU A 48 1.99 -15.23 23.51
N GLU A 49 2.89 -14.25 23.53
CA GLU A 49 4.29 -14.41 23.18
C GLU A 49 5.21 -14.42 24.41
N LYS A 50 6.27 -15.22 24.39
CA LYS A 50 7.31 -15.22 25.41
C LYS A 50 8.70 -15.51 24.83
N LEU A 51 9.62 -14.56 25.03
CA LEU A 51 11.03 -14.74 24.69
C LEU A 51 11.72 -15.67 25.68
N LEU A 52 12.34 -16.74 25.18
CA LEU A 52 13.11 -17.68 25.99
C LEU A 52 14.46 -17.08 26.39
N THR A 53 14.83 -17.29 27.66
CA THR A 53 16.14 -16.93 28.18
C THR A 53 17.14 -18.05 27.84
N VAL A 54 18.19 -17.70 27.10
CA VAL A 54 19.23 -18.63 26.68
C VAL A 54 20.59 -18.24 27.25
N SER A 55 21.36 -19.22 27.71
CA SER A 55 22.78 -19.04 28.03
C SER A 55 23.62 -20.25 27.65
N TYR A 56 24.90 -20.02 27.38
CA TYR A 56 25.89 -21.05 27.07
C TYR A 56 27.25 -20.68 27.65
N GLU A 57 28.07 -21.68 27.96
CA GLU A 57 29.41 -21.47 28.53
C GLU A 57 30.50 -22.25 27.76
N PRO A 58 31.71 -21.67 27.59
CA PRO A 58 32.07 -20.30 27.95
C PRO A 58 31.35 -19.28 27.06
N LYS A 59 31.00 -18.10 27.59
CA LYS A 59 30.40 -17.01 26.76
C LYS A 59 31.30 -16.55 25.61
N THR A 60 32.60 -16.81 25.70
CA THR A 60 33.59 -16.53 24.65
C THR A 60 33.65 -17.61 23.56
N ALA A 61 32.80 -18.64 23.63
CA ALA A 61 32.82 -19.72 22.66
C ALA A 61 32.40 -19.27 21.26
N ASN A 62 33.04 -19.84 20.24
CA ASN A 62 32.67 -19.60 18.84
C ASN A 62 31.40 -20.38 18.47
N ILE A 63 30.36 -19.71 17.98
CA ILE A 63 29.09 -20.33 17.57
C ILE A 63 29.00 -20.32 16.05
N ASP A 64 28.93 -21.52 15.46
CA ASP A 64 28.75 -21.71 14.03
C ASP A 64 27.27 -21.56 13.64
N ALA A 65 26.36 -22.04 14.49
CA ALA A 65 24.91 -21.90 14.30
C ALA A 65 24.14 -21.98 15.63
N MET A 66 23.01 -21.28 15.71
CA MET A 66 22.05 -21.36 16.81
C MET A 66 20.63 -21.31 16.22
N TYR A 67 19.76 -22.24 16.60
CA TYR A 67 18.39 -22.27 16.13
C TYR A 67 17.43 -22.92 17.13
N PHE A 68 16.15 -22.61 16.98
CA PHE A 68 15.06 -23.15 17.79
C PHE A 68 14.11 -23.97 16.91
N GLU A 69 13.48 -24.98 17.50
CA GLU A 69 12.50 -25.84 16.85
C GLU A 69 11.37 -26.16 17.84
N SER A 70 10.11 -25.97 17.45
CA SER A 70 8.99 -26.52 18.22
C SER A 70 8.70 -27.96 17.78
N LYS A 71 8.55 -28.87 18.74
CA LYS A 71 8.20 -30.26 18.47
C LYS A 71 6.74 -30.46 18.05
N ASN A 72 5.89 -29.46 18.25
CA ASN A 72 4.51 -29.45 17.79
C ASN A 72 4.02 -28.02 17.59
N GLU A 73 4.12 -27.53 16.35
CA GLU A 73 3.69 -26.19 15.95
C GLU A 73 2.18 -25.97 16.00
N ASN A 74 1.37 -27.03 16.13
CA ASN A 74 -0.07 -26.89 16.39
C ASN A 74 -0.36 -26.44 17.82
N ILE A 75 0.60 -26.59 18.75
CA ILE A 75 0.46 -26.17 20.15
C ILE A 75 1.20 -24.86 20.40
N ALA A 76 2.45 -24.74 19.96
CA ALA A 76 3.22 -23.50 20.06
C ALA A 76 4.26 -23.40 18.95
N ILE A 77 4.50 -22.20 18.43
CA ILE A 77 5.55 -21.90 17.44
C ILE A 77 6.70 -21.12 18.09
N VAL A 78 7.89 -21.14 17.50
CA VAL A 78 9.06 -20.37 17.98
C VAL A 78 9.78 -19.74 16.80
N ASN A 79 10.15 -18.46 16.91
CA ASN A 79 10.93 -17.77 15.87
C ASN A 79 12.45 -17.93 16.08
N GLU A 80 13.24 -17.42 15.13
CA GLU A 80 14.71 -17.50 15.15
C GLU A 80 15.36 -16.81 16.37
N LYS A 81 14.65 -15.88 17.01
CA LYS A 81 15.11 -15.19 18.23
C LYS A 81 14.76 -15.94 19.52
N GLY A 82 14.04 -17.05 19.44
CA GLY A 82 13.58 -17.81 20.60
C GLY A 82 12.29 -17.26 21.23
N ASN A 83 11.52 -16.44 20.51
CA ASN A 83 10.21 -15.98 20.96
C ASN A 83 9.17 -17.05 20.65
N VAL A 84 8.50 -17.58 21.69
CA VAL A 84 7.49 -18.62 21.60
C VAL A 84 6.10 -18.01 21.60
N ILE A 85 5.22 -18.47 20.72
CA ILE A 85 3.82 -18.03 20.65
C ILE A 85 2.89 -19.24 20.88
N GLY A 86 1.92 -19.08 21.78
CA GLY A 86 0.91 -20.10 22.06
C GLY A 86 -0.12 -20.20 20.92
N ILE A 87 -0.45 -21.42 20.49
CA ILE A 87 -1.38 -21.67 19.37
C ILE A 87 -2.63 -22.39 19.83
N ASP A 88 -2.49 -23.59 20.39
CA ASP A 88 -3.64 -24.38 20.85
C ASP A 88 -3.37 -24.96 22.23
N LYS A 89 -4.44 -25.18 23.00
CA LYS A 89 -4.35 -25.73 24.34
C LYS A 89 -3.64 -27.09 24.32
N GLY A 90 -2.53 -27.18 25.02
CA GLY A 90 -1.74 -28.41 25.05
C GLY A 90 -0.35 -28.22 25.62
N ASN A 91 0.49 -29.24 25.46
CA ASN A 91 1.88 -29.21 25.86
C ASN A 91 2.77 -29.58 24.66
N THR A 92 3.86 -28.84 24.47
CA THR A 92 4.90 -29.13 23.48
C THR A 92 6.28 -28.80 24.04
N ASN A 93 7.33 -29.12 23.29
CA ASN A 93 8.71 -28.80 23.64
C ASN A 93 9.31 -27.88 22.58
N VAL A 94 9.97 -26.81 23.03
CA VAL A 94 10.84 -26.00 22.18
C VAL A 94 12.28 -26.41 22.45
N VAL A 95 12.98 -26.83 21.40
CA VAL A 95 14.37 -27.29 21.45
C VAL A 95 15.27 -26.21 20.88
N LEU A 96 16.26 -25.78 21.65
CA LEU A 96 17.37 -24.96 21.21
C LEU A 96 18.54 -25.87 20.84
N THR A 97 19.15 -25.62 19.69
CA THR A 97 20.38 -26.29 19.25
C THR A 97 21.47 -25.27 18.96
N ILE A 98 22.67 -25.51 19.50
CA ILE A 98 23.88 -24.72 19.24
C ILE A 98 24.93 -25.63 18.59
N VAL A 99 25.49 -25.19 17.46
CA VAL A 99 26.62 -25.80 16.79
C VAL A 99 27.86 -24.93 17.03
N SER A 100 28.94 -25.52 17.52
CA SER A 100 30.20 -24.86 17.86
C SER A 100 31.37 -25.79 17.58
N ASN A 101 32.27 -25.40 16.66
CA ASN A 101 33.42 -26.17 16.23
C ASN A 101 33.05 -27.63 15.87
N SER A 102 31.99 -27.81 15.07
CA SER A 102 31.44 -29.13 14.68
C SER A 102 30.85 -29.98 15.83
N LYS A 103 30.74 -29.46 17.06
CA LYS A 103 29.96 -30.08 18.13
C LYS A 103 28.57 -29.48 18.20
N THR A 104 27.57 -30.34 18.43
CA THR A 104 26.18 -29.93 18.59
C THR A 104 25.74 -30.17 20.02
N LEU A 105 25.21 -29.14 20.68
CA LEU A 105 24.54 -29.24 21.97
C LEU A 105 23.08 -28.82 21.83
N SER A 106 22.20 -29.35 22.67
CA SER A 106 20.79 -28.96 22.67
C SER A 106 20.22 -28.91 24.09
N ALA A 107 19.25 -28.02 24.29
CA ALA A 107 18.45 -27.91 25.50
C ALA A 107 16.97 -27.76 25.11
N SER A 108 16.06 -28.11 26.02
CA SER A 108 14.62 -28.11 25.76
C SER A 108 13.86 -27.32 26.82
N CYS A 109 12.86 -26.57 26.38
CA CYS A 109 11.88 -25.87 27.22
C CYS A 109 10.52 -26.56 27.08
N ASN A 110 9.88 -26.95 28.19
CA ASN A 110 8.51 -27.44 28.18
C ASN A 110 7.54 -26.26 28.07
N VAL A 111 6.70 -26.26 27.04
CA VAL A 111 5.72 -25.19 26.80
C VAL A 111 4.32 -25.72 27.08
N THR A 112 3.62 -25.10 28.03
CA THR A 112 2.20 -25.36 28.30
C THR A 112 1.36 -24.19 27.80
N VAL A 113 0.43 -24.46 26.89
CA VAL A 113 -0.53 -23.49 26.38
C VAL A 113 -1.89 -23.75 27.02
N THR A 114 -2.44 -22.73 27.68
CA THR A 114 -3.59 -22.88 28.59
C THR A 114 -4.95 -22.69 27.91
N SER A 115 -4.99 -22.03 26.76
CA SER A 115 -6.18 -21.79 25.94
C SER A 115 -5.81 -21.81 24.45
N SER A 116 -6.80 -22.08 23.59
CA SER A 116 -6.64 -21.97 22.14
C SER A 116 -6.55 -20.51 21.72
N TYR A 117 -5.78 -20.23 20.68
CA TYR A 117 -5.79 -18.95 19.98
C TYR A 117 -7.09 -18.82 19.19
N GLU A 118 -7.79 -17.71 19.39
CA GLU A 118 -8.91 -17.31 18.54
C GLU A 118 -8.46 -16.16 17.66
N SER A 119 -8.63 -16.31 16.34
CA SER A 119 -8.22 -15.27 15.39
C SER A 119 -8.98 -13.97 15.66
N SER A 120 -8.24 -12.94 16.00
CA SER A 120 -8.72 -11.57 16.14
C SER A 120 -8.13 -10.70 15.04
N GLN A 121 -8.73 -9.52 14.86
CA GLN A 121 -8.15 -8.50 14.00
C GLN A 121 -6.85 -7.97 14.60
N THR A 122 -5.86 -7.74 13.75
CA THR A 122 -4.52 -7.28 14.09
C THR A 122 -4.34 -5.86 13.59
N GLU A 123 -3.75 -4.98 14.40
CA GLU A 123 -3.31 -3.65 13.94
C GLU A 123 -2.05 -3.81 13.10
N MET A 124 -2.02 -3.17 11.92
CA MET A 124 -0.81 -3.13 11.12
C MET A 124 0.23 -2.21 11.79
N ALA A 125 1.49 -2.63 11.81
CA ALA A 125 2.58 -1.91 12.45
C ALA A 125 2.96 -0.61 11.72
N TYR A 126 2.62 -0.52 10.43
CA TYR A 126 2.91 0.61 9.56
C TYR A 126 1.71 0.90 8.66
N THR A 127 1.71 2.14 8.17
CA THR A 127 0.79 2.68 7.18
C THR A 127 1.61 3.35 6.07
N ILE A 128 0.91 3.87 5.07
CA ILE A 128 1.51 4.61 3.96
C ILE A 128 2.23 5.88 4.44
N ASP A 129 1.78 6.49 5.54
CA ASP A 129 2.42 7.66 6.13
C ASP A 129 3.90 7.36 6.48
N GLN A 130 4.19 6.23 7.16
CA GLN A 130 5.58 5.85 7.47
C GLN A 130 6.41 5.49 6.22
N PHE A 131 5.77 4.97 5.17
CA PHE A 131 6.42 4.71 3.89
C PHE A 131 6.81 6.03 3.20
N THR A 132 5.88 6.97 3.11
CA THR A 132 6.08 8.29 2.51
C THR A 132 7.18 9.06 3.22
N ASP A 133 7.16 9.14 4.56
CA ASP A 133 8.18 9.79 5.39
C ASP A 133 9.61 9.28 5.11
N ASN A 134 9.73 8.04 4.64
CA ASN A 134 10.99 7.34 4.41
C ASN A 134 11.25 7.02 2.94
N ASN A 135 10.43 7.55 2.03
CA ASN A 135 10.51 7.26 0.60
C ASN A 135 11.77 7.88 -0.03
N VAL A 136 12.37 7.18 -1.00
CA VAL A 136 13.58 7.64 -1.71
C VAL A 136 13.42 8.98 -2.40
N SER A 137 12.21 9.33 -2.84
CA SER A 137 11.89 10.56 -3.56
C SER A 137 11.61 11.75 -2.63
N THR A 138 11.71 11.57 -1.31
CA THR A 138 11.41 12.62 -0.29
C THR A 138 10.05 13.29 -0.54
N ILE A 139 9.04 12.48 -0.77
CA ILE A 139 7.65 12.91 -0.94
C ILE A 139 7.00 13.11 0.43
N ASP A 140 5.99 13.97 0.49
CA ASP A 140 5.09 14.14 1.63
C ASP A 140 3.66 14.05 1.09
N ASN A 141 2.71 13.52 1.87
CA ASN A 141 1.35 13.18 1.44
C ASN A 141 0.32 13.64 2.47
N CYS A 142 -0.93 13.76 2.04
CA CYS A 142 -2.03 14.01 2.96
C CYS A 142 -2.13 12.84 3.96
N PRO A 143 -2.24 13.11 5.28
CA PRO A 143 -2.40 12.04 6.25
C PRO A 143 -3.71 11.28 6.00
N THR A 144 -3.64 9.96 6.10
CA THR A 144 -4.76 9.06 5.78
C THR A 144 -5.73 8.87 6.94
N ILE A 145 -5.41 9.36 8.14
CA ILE A 145 -6.25 9.27 9.34
C ILE A 145 -6.41 10.66 9.96
N GLY A 146 -7.57 10.91 10.56
CA GLY A 146 -7.87 12.14 11.29
C GLY A 146 -8.75 13.09 10.49
N SER A 147 -8.44 14.38 10.51
CA SER A 147 -9.27 15.41 9.89
C SER A 147 -8.44 16.48 9.17
N PRO A 148 -7.62 16.08 8.17
CA PRO A 148 -6.86 17.04 7.40
C PRO A 148 -7.78 18.00 6.65
N LYS A 149 -7.26 19.21 6.43
CA LYS A 149 -7.97 20.27 5.73
C LYS A 149 -7.29 20.56 4.41
N LEU A 150 -8.05 20.38 3.33
CA LEU A 150 -7.60 20.59 1.96
C LEU A 150 -7.71 22.07 1.55
N LEU A 151 -6.74 22.57 0.79
CA LEU A 151 -6.81 23.88 0.14
C LEU A 151 -7.16 23.69 -1.34
N ILE A 152 -8.40 24.02 -1.73
CA ILE A 152 -8.89 23.90 -3.11
C ILE A 152 -8.91 25.29 -3.76
N ILE A 153 -8.13 25.46 -4.83
CA ILE A 153 -7.97 26.74 -5.53
C ILE A 153 -8.42 26.60 -6.99
N PRO A 154 -9.62 27.11 -7.34
CA PRO A 154 -10.02 27.25 -8.73
C PRO A 154 -9.09 28.22 -9.47
N VAL A 155 -8.53 27.83 -10.61
CA VAL A 155 -7.59 28.66 -11.39
C VAL A 155 -8.24 29.17 -12.67
N TRP A 156 -8.24 30.49 -12.85
CA TRP A 156 -8.78 31.15 -14.03
C TRP A 156 -7.65 31.60 -14.94
N PHE A 157 -7.61 31.03 -16.15
CA PHE A 157 -6.70 31.40 -17.22
C PHE A 157 -7.26 32.56 -18.05
N THR A 158 -6.39 33.24 -18.79
CA THR A 158 -6.76 34.31 -19.73
C THR A 158 -7.70 33.83 -20.84
N ASN A 159 -7.62 32.54 -21.20
CA ASN A 159 -8.49 31.87 -22.16
C ASN A 159 -9.65 31.08 -21.52
N SER A 160 -9.82 31.08 -20.19
CA SER A 160 -10.88 30.33 -19.50
C SER A 160 -12.30 30.66 -19.98
N LYS A 161 -12.52 31.90 -20.44
CA LYS A 161 -13.80 32.33 -21.03
C LYS A 161 -14.22 31.55 -22.28
N ALA A 162 -13.32 30.80 -22.90
CA ALA A 162 -13.62 29.92 -24.02
C ALA A 162 -14.21 28.56 -23.59
N PHE A 163 -14.14 28.25 -22.30
CA PHE A 163 -14.59 26.98 -21.72
C PHE A 163 -15.69 27.19 -20.68
N ILE A 164 -15.65 28.30 -19.95
CA ILE A 164 -16.66 28.69 -18.97
C ILE A 164 -17.14 30.10 -19.33
N ASN A 165 -18.42 30.24 -19.66
CA ASN A 165 -19.02 31.55 -19.86
C ASN A 165 -18.95 32.32 -18.54
N PRO A 166 -18.46 33.58 -18.53
CA PRO A 166 -18.30 34.37 -17.31
C PRO A 166 -19.55 34.45 -16.41
N SER A 167 -20.77 34.35 -16.97
CA SER A 167 -22.01 34.33 -16.15
C SER A 167 -22.17 33.06 -15.31
N PHE A 168 -21.48 31.97 -15.66
CA PHE A 168 -21.49 30.69 -14.96
C PHE A 168 -20.28 30.48 -14.05
N LYS A 169 -19.32 31.42 -14.03
CA LYS A 169 -18.06 31.30 -13.29
C LYS A 169 -18.25 30.96 -11.81
N GLU A 170 -19.25 31.56 -11.17
CA GLU A 170 -19.55 31.27 -9.76
C GLU A 170 -20.27 29.94 -9.56
N ASN A 171 -21.15 29.56 -10.49
CA ASN A 171 -21.81 28.24 -10.44
C ASN A 171 -20.77 27.11 -10.51
N VAL A 172 -19.81 27.22 -11.42
CA VAL A 172 -18.72 26.22 -11.53
C VAL A 172 -17.88 26.21 -10.24
N ARG A 173 -17.69 27.35 -9.57
CA ARG A 173 -16.97 27.40 -8.29
C ARG A 173 -17.70 26.65 -7.17
N GLU A 174 -19.02 26.79 -7.11
CA GLU A 174 -19.84 26.02 -6.15
C GLU A 174 -19.91 24.54 -6.53
N ASP A 175 -20.00 24.20 -7.83
CA ASP A 175 -19.95 22.80 -8.27
C ASP A 175 -18.59 22.14 -7.90
N ILE A 176 -17.47 22.87 -7.96
CA ILE A 176 -16.16 22.40 -7.43
C ILE A 176 -16.25 22.12 -5.93
N LYS A 177 -16.91 22.99 -5.18
CA LYS A 177 -17.09 22.84 -3.73
C LYS A 177 -17.95 21.64 -3.40
N ASP A 178 -19.03 21.42 -4.13
CA ASP A 178 -19.93 20.29 -3.90
C ASP A 178 -19.25 18.96 -4.28
N THR A 179 -18.49 18.93 -5.38
CA THR A 179 -17.72 17.74 -5.79
C THR A 179 -16.67 17.31 -4.77
N TYR A 180 -16.00 18.26 -4.10
CA TYR A 180 -15.02 17.92 -3.07
C TYR A 180 -15.62 17.73 -1.67
N LEU A 181 -16.54 18.60 -1.27
CA LEU A 181 -16.95 18.77 0.14
C LEU A 181 -18.46 18.65 0.37
N GLY A 182 -19.25 18.53 -0.69
CA GLY A 182 -20.71 18.44 -0.66
C GLY A 182 -21.22 17.11 -0.11
N SER A 183 -22.52 17.03 0.06
CA SER A 183 -23.25 15.82 0.41
C SER A 183 -23.59 14.99 -0.83
N GLU A 184 -24.06 13.77 -0.61
CA GLU A 184 -24.55 12.90 -1.69
C GLU A 184 -25.74 13.49 -2.46
N THR A 185 -26.54 14.34 -1.80
CA THR A 185 -27.63 15.05 -2.47
C THR A 185 -27.12 16.14 -3.41
N ASP A 186 -25.99 16.77 -3.08
CA ASP A 186 -25.42 17.85 -3.89
C ASP A 186 -24.78 17.28 -5.17
N THR A 187 -24.08 16.14 -5.07
CA THR A 187 -23.44 15.48 -6.22
C THR A 187 -24.33 14.47 -6.94
N GLY A 188 -25.39 13.98 -6.29
CA GLY A 188 -26.19 12.86 -6.77
C GLY A 188 -25.51 11.48 -6.64
N TRP A 189 -24.34 11.42 -5.99
CA TRP A 189 -23.60 10.21 -5.65
C TRP A 189 -22.68 10.49 -4.45
N HIS A 190 -21.36 10.44 -4.56
CA HIS A 190 -20.43 10.86 -3.50
C HIS A 190 -19.59 12.06 -3.95
N SER A 191 -19.28 12.93 -2.99
CA SER A 191 -18.16 13.86 -3.10
C SER A 191 -16.86 13.15 -2.68
N VAL A 192 -15.71 13.76 -2.95
CA VAL A 192 -14.40 13.28 -2.45
C VAL A 192 -14.46 13.05 -0.94
N LYS A 193 -15.04 14.00 -0.19
CA LYS A 193 -15.20 13.91 1.26
C LYS A 193 -16.08 12.73 1.68
N THR A 194 -17.28 12.57 1.11
CA THR A 194 -18.19 11.51 1.56
C THR A 194 -17.67 10.13 1.21
N TYR A 195 -17.06 9.97 0.02
CA TYR A 195 -16.46 8.71 -0.42
C TYR A 195 -15.40 8.22 0.58
N TYR A 196 -14.40 9.05 0.89
CA TYR A 196 -13.32 8.66 1.80
C TYR A 196 -13.77 8.53 3.26
N ASN A 197 -14.80 9.27 3.68
CA ASN A 197 -15.37 9.10 5.01
C ASN A 197 -16.05 7.73 5.18
N GLN A 198 -16.85 7.32 4.19
CA GLN A 198 -17.54 6.03 4.19
C GLN A 198 -16.57 4.86 4.04
N LEU A 199 -15.57 4.98 3.16
CA LEU A 199 -14.54 3.96 2.98
C LEU A 199 -13.70 3.74 4.24
N SER A 200 -13.24 4.83 4.87
CA SER A 200 -12.40 4.76 6.07
C SER A 200 -13.19 4.44 7.35
N LYS A 201 -14.51 4.30 7.28
CA LYS A 201 -15.41 4.14 8.44
C LYS A 201 -15.26 5.27 9.46
N GLY A 202 -15.11 6.49 8.95
CA GLY A 202 -14.94 7.69 9.77
C GLY A 202 -13.55 7.88 10.38
N GLN A 203 -12.58 7.01 10.05
CA GLN A 203 -11.18 7.21 10.47
C GLN A 203 -10.53 8.40 9.75
N LEU A 204 -10.99 8.71 8.53
CA LEU A 204 -10.66 9.92 7.80
C LEU A 204 -11.88 10.82 7.63
N ASN A 205 -11.72 12.09 8.00
CA ASN A 205 -12.77 13.11 7.90
C ASN A 205 -12.22 14.34 7.19
N LEU A 206 -12.23 14.30 5.85
CA LEU A 206 -11.76 15.43 5.05
C LEU A 206 -12.61 16.68 5.30
N SER A 207 -11.92 17.81 5.37
CA SER A 207 -12.52 19.14 5.30
C SER A 207 -11.74 19.99 4.29
N GLY A 208 -12.21 21.19 3.98
CA GLY A 208 -11.44 22.04 3.08
C GLY A 208 -11.97 23.45 2.95
N THR A 209 -11.19 24.28 2.27
CA THR A 209 -11.59 25.60 1.82
C THR A 209 -11.51 25.66 0.30
N VAL A 210 -12.59 26.08 -0.34
CA VAL A 210 -12.59 26.45 -1.77
C VAL A 210 -12.42 27.95 -1.88
N SER A 211 -11.34 28.39 -2.50
CA SER A 211 -11.08 29.83 -2.67
C SER A 211 -11.94 30.45 -3.77
N ASN A 212 -11.94 31.78 -3.84
CA ASN A 212 -12.29 32.48 -5.08
C ASN A 212 -11.36 32.03 -6.22
N TRP A 213 -11.77 32.28 -7.47
CA TRP A 213 -10.93 32.03 -8.63
C TRP A 213 -9.61 32.82 -8.56
N TYR A 214 -8.49 32.11 -8.71
CA TYR A 214 -7.17 32.70 -8.87
C TYR A 214 -6.93 33.07 -10.33
N GLU A 215 -6.93 34.37 -10.63
CA GLU A 215 -6.56 34.93 -11.93
C GLU A 215 -5.04 34.83 -12.12
N CYS A 216 -4.56 33.77 -12.79
CA CYS A 216 -3.12 33.48 -12.85
C CYS A 216 -2.37 34.33 -13.89
N GLY A 217 -3.07 34.99 -14.81
CA GLY A 217 -2.48 35.79 -15.89
C GLY A 217 -1.85 34.99 -17.03
N LEU A 218 -1.92 33.66 -16.98
CA LEU A 218 -1.44 32.75 -18.02
C LEU A 218 -2.60 32.25 -18.89
N SER A 219 -2.31 31.81 -20.12
CA SER A 219 -3.18 30.94 -20.90
C SER A 219 -3.06 29.50 -20.40
N SER A 220 -4.09 28.66 -20.57
CA SER A 220 -3.96 27.22 -20.30
C SER A 220 -2.92 26.51 -21.19
N GLU A 221 -2.52 27.15 -22.28
CA GLU A 221 -1.47 26.70 -23.21
C GLU A 221 -0.06 27.09 -22.74
N ASP A 222 0.07 27.96 -21.73
CA ASP A 222 1.38 28.33 -21.18
C ASP A 222 1.85 27.35 -20.11
N VAL A 223 1.00 26.45 -19.63
CA VAL A 223 1.30 25.46 -18.58
C VAL A 223 1.53 24.09 -19.22
N ASN A 224 2.71 23.87 -19.78
CA ASN A 224 2.97 22.77 -20.73
C ASN A 224 3.57 21.51 -20.09
N ASP A 225 4.09 21.63 -18.87
CA ASP A 225 4.69 20.54 -18.11
C ASP A 225 4.51 20.72 -16.60
N GLU A 226 5.01 19.76 -15.83
CA GLU A 226 4.90 19.75 -14.39
C GLU A 226 5.68 20.90 -13.73
N ASN A 227 6.74 21.44 -14.35
CA ASN A 227 7.48 22.58 -13.81
C ASN A 227 6.66 23.87 -13.87
N ASP A 228 5.93 24.08 -14.96
CA ASP A 228 4.99 25.18 -15.07
C ASP A 228 3.88 25.05 -14.02
N THR A 229 3.32 23.85 -13.85
CA THR A 229 2.29 23.57 -12.84
C THR A 229 2.84 23.82 -11.43
N MET A 230 4.04 23.36 -11.10
CA MET A 230 4.70 23.61 -9.82
C MET A 230 4.90 25.12 -9.54
N THR A 231 5.26 25.90 -10.55
CA THR A 231 5.37 27.36 -10.44
C THR A 231 4.01 28.00 -10.15
N LEU A 232 2.97 27.51 -10.82
CA LEU A 232 1.60 27.96 -10.65
C LEU A 232 1.05 27.63 -9.25
N VAL A 233 1.28 26.42 -8.74
CA VAL A 233 0.89 26.01 -7.37
C VAL A 233 1.46 26.97 -6.33
N ASN A 234 2.77 27.26 -6.41
CA ASN A 234 3.40 28.21 -5.49
C ASN A 234 2.78 29.61 -5.56
N SER A 235 2.48 30.07 -6.76
CA SER A 235 1.88 31.39 -7.00
C SER A 235 0.45 31.46 -6.47
N ALA A 236 -0.35 30.41 -6.70
CA ALA A 236 -1.72 30.28 -6.25
C ALA A 236 -1.82 30.24 -4.72
N VAL A 237 -0.99 29.42 -4.06
CA VAL A 237 -0.94 29.33 -2.59
C VAL A 237 -0.50 30.66 -1.97
N SER A 238 0.54 31.28 -2.52
CA SER A 238 1.00 32.60 -2.06
C SER A 238 -0.08 33.66 -2.24
N TRP A 239 -0.80 33.65 -3.37
CA TRP A 239 -1.93 34.53 -3.61
C TRP A 239 -3.05 34.30 -2.59
N TYR A 240 -3.41 33.04 -2.31
CA TYR A 240 -4.48 32.70 -1.38
C TYR A 240 -4.23 33.27 0.01
N PHE A 241 -3.08 32.96 0.62
CA PHE A 241 -2.76 33.41 1.97
C PHE A 241 -2.48 34.91 2.05
N LYS A 242 -2.01 35.54 0.96
CA LYS A 242 -1.89 37.01 0.90
C LYS A 242 -3.25 37.70 0.93
N ASN A 243 -4.26 37.16 0.25
CA ASN A 243 -5.60 37.74 0.18
C ASN A 243 -6.53 37.29 1.33
N ASN A 244 -6.15 36.24 2.06
CA ASN A 244 -6.86 35.72 3.21
C ASN A 244 -5.95 35.73 4.45
N SER A 245 -5.43 36.90 4.81
CA SER A 245 -4.40 37.05 5.86
C SER A 245 -4.80 36.56 7.26
N ASN A 246 -6.10 36.33 7.48
CA ASN A 246 -6.62 35.78 8.73
C ASN A 246 -6.66 34.24 8.74
N ASP A 247 -6.52 33.58 7.58
CA ASP A 247 -6.41 32.13 7.52
C ASP A 247 -4.95 31.71 7.65
N SER A 248 -4.69 30.78 8.57
CA SER A 248 -3.34 30.32 8.89
C SER A 248 -2.99 29.13 8.02
N ARG A 249 -1.77 29.10 7.47
CA ARG A 249 -1.23 27.93 6.78
C ARG A 249 -1.24 26.67 7.66
N LYS A 250 -1.09 26.84 8.98
CA LYS A 250 -1.16 25.73 9.95
C LYS A 250 -2.52 25.05 10.04
N ASN A 251 -3.59 25.69 9.56
CA ASN A 251 -4.91 25.08 9.53
C ASN A 251 -5.00 23.95 8.49
N TYR A 252 -3.99 23.83 7.64
CA TYR A 252 -3.89 22.87 6.54
C TYR A 252 -2.65 21.96 6.71
N ASP A 253 -2.10 21.83 7.93
CA ASP A 253 -0.93 20.99 8.27
C ASP A 253 -1.31 20.18 9.52
N TYR A 254 -2.13 19.15 9.32
CA TYR A 254 -2.75 18.39 10.40
C TYR A 254 -1.72 17.49 11.11
N ASN A 255 -0.81 16.87 10.35
CA ASN A 255 0.25 16.02 10.88
C ASN A 255 1.45 16.83 11.43
N ASN A 256 1.47 18.16 11.22
CA ASN A 256 2.49 19.08 11.71
C ASN A 256 3.90 18.71 11.23
N ASP A 257 4.02 18.29 9.96
CA ASP A 257 5.29 18.01 9.31
C ASP A 257 5.92 19.27 8.68
N GLY A 258 5.13 20.35 8.52
CA GLY A 258 5.55 21.61 7.95
C GLY A 258 5.23 21.77 6.46
N TYR A 259 4.37 20.92 5.91
CA TYR A 259 3.76 21.04 4.60
C TYR A 259 2.24 21.22 4.70
N LEU A 260 1.63 21.68 3.62
CA LEU A 260 0.18 21.70 3.52
C LEU A 260 -0.28 20.28 3.15
N ASP A 261 -1.17 19.68 3.94
CA ASP A 261 -1.73 18.32 3.80
C ASP A 261 -2.20 18.04 2.36
N GLY A 262 -2.66 19.06 1.63
CA GLY A 262 -2.85 18.96 0.20
C GLY A 262 -3.38 20.24 -0.45
N VAL A 263 -2.94 20.50 -1.67
CA VAL A 263 -3.38 21.63 -2.50
C VAL A 263 -4.00 21.15 -3.80
N MET A 264 -5.26 21.52 -4.05
CA MET A 264 -6.03 21.06 -5.20
C MET A 264 -6.26 22.23 -6.16
N LEU A 265 -5.54 22.26 -7.28
CA LEU A 265 -5.74 23.26 -8.33
C LEU A 265 -6.73 22.73 -9.36
N ILE A 266 -7.92 23.35 -9.39
CA ILE A 266 -8.98 23.01 -10.34
C ILE A 266 -9.05 24.09 -11.41
N TYR A 267 -8.55 23.81 -12.60
CA TYR A 267 -8.39 24.86 -13.60
C TYR A 267 -9.60 25.01 -14.52
N GLY A 268 -9.89 26.25 -14.92
CA GLY A 268 -11.03 26.64 -15.75
C GLY A 268 -10.79 26.50 -17.25
N ALA A 269 -10.24 25.37 -17.71
CA ALA A 269 -10.06 25.04 -19.13
C ALA A 269 -10.42 23.57 -19.34
N ALA A 270 -10.80 23.18 -20.55
CA ALA A 270 -11.11 21.78 -20.84
C ALA A 270 -9.86 20.89 -20.77
N ASP A 271 -10.02 19.63 -20.36
CA ASP A 271 -8.94 18.65 -20.33
C ASP A 271 -8.41 18.34 -21.76
N TYR A 272 -7.25 17.70 -21.86
CA TYR A 272 -6.60 17.45 -23.15
C TYR A 272 -7.43 16.54 -24.09
N GLN A 273 -8.28 15.66 -23.56
CA GLN A 273 -9.16 14.79 -24.33
C GLN A 273 -10.44 15.51 -24.76
N ALA A 274 -11.04 16.33 -23.90
CA ALA A 274 -12.22 17.13 -24.27
C ALA A 274 -11.88 18.28 -25.23
N ASN A 275 -10.66 18.81 -25.21
CA ASN A 275 -10.23 19.88 -26.12
C ASN A 275 -9.70 19.35 -27.46
N THR A 276 -10.52 19.44 -28.51
CA THR A 276 -10.12 19.02 -29.87
C THR A 276 -9.25 20.03 -30.62
N LYS A 277 -9.03 21.25 -30.08
CA LYS A 277 -8.32 22.34 -30.77
C LYS A 277 -6.85 22.41 -30.40
N THR A 278 -6.54 22.26 -29.12
CA THR A 278 -5.17 22.30 -28.59
C THR A 278 -4.96 21.12 -27.66
N LYS A 279 -3.93 20.31 -27.95
CA LYS A 279 -3.61 19.07 -27.22
C LYS A 279 -2.41 19.30 -26.32
N ASN A 280 -2.62 20.04 -25.22
CA ASN A 280 -1.62 20.14 -24.15
C ASN A 280 -1.83 18.95 -23.20
N ARG A 281 -0.93 17.95 -23.23
CA ARG A 281 -1.05 16.72 -22.41
C ARG A 281 -0.98 16.99 -20.91
N ASN A 282 -0.34 18.07 -20.50
CA ASN A 282 -0.29 18.51 -19.09
C ASN A 282 -1.67 18.96 -18.57
N LEU A 283 -2.68 19.09 -19.44
CA LEU A 283 -4.08 19.26 -19.05
C LEU A 283 -4.81 17.92 -18.84
N TRP A 284 -4.09 16.85 -18.50
CA TRP A 284 -4.70 15.67 -17.87
C TRP A 284 -4.77 15.86 -16.35
N ALA A 285 -5.58 15.04 -15.68
CA ALA A 285 -5.55 14.98 -14.22
C ALA A 285 -4.28 14.25 -13.76
N TYR A 286 -3.65 14.74 -12.69
CA TYR A 286 -2.57 14.04 -12.01
C TYR A 286 -2.32 14.60 -10.60
N CYS A 287 -1.69 13.79 -9.76
CA CYS A 287 -1.05 14.20 -8.51
C CYS A 287 0.47 14.31 -8.69
N TYR A 288 1.09 15.32 -8.06
CA TYR A 288 2.53 15.50 -8.11
C TYR A 288 3.06 16.23 -6.87
N TRP A 289 4.39 16.32 -6.76
CA TRP A 289 5.07 16.95 -5.62
C TRP A 289 5.98 18.08 -6.08
N LEU A 290 6.00 19.15 -5.29
CA LEU A 290 6.95 20.25 -5.48
C LEU A 290 8.40 19.86 -5.14
N GLN A 291 8.59 18.75 -4.41
CA GLN A 291 9.89 18.23 -3.96
C GLN A 291 10.73 19.28 -3.22
N LYS A 292 10.07 20.21 -2.52
CA LYS A 292 10.72 21.31 -1.81
C LYS A 292 11.14 20.86 -0.42
N LEU A 293 12.44 20.66 -0.21
CA LEU A 293 13.05 20.18 1.04
C LEU A 293 12.95 21.14 2.26
N ASN A 294 12.25 22.27 2.16
CA ASN A 294 12.20 23.30 3.21
C ASN A 294 10.84 23.27 3.94
N ALA A 295 10.56 22.21 4.68
CA ALA A 295 9.40 22.13 5.57
C ALA A 295 9.41 23.27 6.61
N SER A 296 8.23 23.79 6.96
CA SER A 296 8.10 24.81 8.00
C SER A 296 6.83 24.68 8.83
N LYS A 297 6.96 24.15 10.05
CA LYS A 297 5.85 24.04 11.03
C LYS A 297 5.27 25.40 11.48
N ILE A 298 5.91 26.51 11.13
CA ILE A 298 5.42 27.86 11.43
C ILE A 298 4.62 28.41 10.24
N SER A 299 5.08 28.14 9.02
CA SER A 299 4.44 28.56 7.78
C SER A 299 4.49 27.42 6.76
N PRO A 300 3.59 26.41 6.90
CA PRO A 300 3.67 25.18 6.12
C PRO A 300 3.63 25.39 4.62
N ASN A 301 4.55 24.77 3.88
CA ASN A 301 4.70 24.98 2.44
C ASN A 301 3.84 24.00 1.61
N PRO A 302 3.33 24.39 0.43
CA PRO A 302 2.75 23.38 -0.45
C PRO A 302 3.83 22.36 -0.83
N ASN A 303 3.44 21.09 -0.90
CA ASN A 303 4.30 20.06 -1.45
C ASN A 303 3.52 19.11 -2.36
N VAL A 304 2.68 18.23 -1.81
CA VAL A 304 1.72 17.44 -2.59
C VAL A 304 0.63 18.34 -3.17
N PHE A 305 0.33 18.15 -4.44
CA PHE A 305 -0.76 18.85 -5.09
C PHE A 305 -1.47 17.98 -6.12
N PHE A 306 -2.74 18.29 -6.29
CA PHE A 306 -3.61 17.76 -7.34
C PHE A 306 -3.79 18.83 -8.43
N TRP A 307 -3.77 18.38 -9.69
CA TRP A 307 -4.02 19.20 -10.86
C TRP A 307 -5.09 18.54 -11.73
N ALA A 308 -6.24 19.19 -11.94
CA ALA A 308 -7.20 18.72 -12.94
C ALA A 308 -8.15 19.82 -13.44
N SER A 309 -8.79 19.51 -14.57
CA SER A 309 -9.84 20.35 -15.13
C SER A 309 -11.07 20.34 -14.24
N TYR A 310 -11.84 21.41 -14.28
CA TYR A 310 -13.21 21.45 -13.78
C TYR A 310 -14.18 20.54 -14.59
N ASP A 311 -13.84 20.18 -15.82
CA ASP A 311 -14.77 19.52 -16.75
C ASP A 311 -14.98 18.03 -16.48
N PHE A 312 -14.12 17.40 -15.67
CA PHE A 312 -14.33 16.04 -15.18
C PHE A 312 -15.61 15.92 -14.34
N MET A 313 -16.12 17.01 -13.75
CA MET A 313 -17.40 17.00 -13.02
C MET A 313 -18.63 16.84 -13.93
N TYR A 314 -18.49 17.03 -15.24
CA TYR A 314 -19.61 17.11 -16.15
C TYR A 314 -19.53 16.10 -17.29
N GLY A 315 -20.68 15.50 -17.60
CA GLY A 315 -20.93 14.89 -18.90
C GLY A 315 -21.10 15.95 -19.98
N LYS A 316 -20.65 15.63 -21.20
CA LYS A 316 -20.72 16.51 -22.38
C LYS A 316 -22.12 17.08 -22.66
N GLU A 317 -23.16 16.31 -22.38
CA GLU A 317 -24.55 16.69 -22.61
C GLU A 317 -25.11 17.63 -21.53
N THR A 318 -24.57 17.57 -20.30
CA THR A 318 -25.06 18.40 -19.18
C THR A 318 -24.26 19.68 -18.99
N SER A 319 -23.00 19.72 -19.45
CA SER A 319 -22.09 20.83 -19.19
C SER A 319 -22.55 22.17 -19.77
N PHE A 320 -23.27 22.18 -20.89
CA PHE A 320 -23.77 23.44 -21.47
C PHE A 320 -24.63 24.25 -20.49
N SER A 321 -25.48 23.57 -19.71
CA SER A 321 -26.33 24.21 -18.70
C SER A 321 -25.58 24.72 -17.47
N ARG A 322 -24.35 24.22 -17.26
CA ARG A 322 -23.49 24.50 -16.11
C ARG A 322 -22.41 25.53 -16.41
N THR A 323 -21.96 25.59 -17.66
CA THR A 323 -20.77 26.35 -18.08
C THR A 323 -21.05 27.28 -19.26
N GLY A 324 -22.13 27.08 -20.02
CA GLY A 324 -22.37 27.71 -21.31
C GLY A 324 -21.64 27.08 -22.50
N TYR A 325 -20.91 25.99 -22.29
CA TYR A 325 -20.15 25.25 -23.31
C TYR A 325 -20.25 23.73 -23.12
N SER A 326 -20.07 22.96 -24.19
CA SER A 326 -20.20 21.50 -24.18
C SER A 326 -18.85 20.76 -24.06
N TYR A 327 -18.08 21.10 -23.03
CA TYR A 327 -16.87 20.37 -22.61
C TYR A 327 -17.21 19.51 -21.40
N GLY A 328 -16.78 18.26 -21.38
CA GLY A 328 -17.10 17.34 -20.29
C GLY A 328 -16.29 16.06 -20.38
N GLY A 329 -15.49 15.80 -19.35
CA GLY A 329 -14.65 14.61 -19.20
C GLY A 329 -15.31 13.50 -18.38
N GLY A 330 -16.34 13.82 -17.58
CA GLY A 330 -17.06 12.86 -16.73
C GLY A 330 -18.31 12.25 -17.37
N ASP A 331 -19.07 11.50 -16.57
CA ASP A 331 -20.38 10.94 -16.89
C ASP A 331 -21.43 11.39 -15.84
N THR A 332 -22.31 12.30 -16.22
CA THR A 332 -23.40 12.82 -15.37
C THR A 332 -24.77 12.25 -15.75
N SER A 333 -24.82 11.11 -16.43
CA SER A 333 -26.10 10.44 -16.73
C SER A 333 -26.72 9.76 -15.51
N HIS A 334 -25.91 9.50 -14.48
CA HIS A 334 -26.28 8.83 -13.23
C HIS A 334 -26.13 9.71 -11.97
N CYS A 335 -25.52 10.88 -12.08
CA CYS A 335 -25.25 11.80 -10.98
C CYS A 335 -25.40 13.25 -11.45
N ILE A 336 -25.35 14.20 -10.53
CA ILE A 336 -25.39 15.64 -10.81
C ILE A 336 -23.99 16.14 -11.16
N LEU A 337 -22.99 15.72 -10.38
CA LEU A 337 -21.57 16.04 -10.52
C LEU A 337 -20.77 14.75 -10.40
N ASP A 338 -19.91 14.50 -11.37
CA ASP A 338 -19.07 13.30 -11.40
C ASP A 338 -17.77 13.52 -10.61
N ALA A 339 -17.58 12.77 -9.52
CA ALA A 339 -16.42 12.88 -8.65
C ALA A 339 -15.34 11.84 -8.92
N HIS A 340 -15.54 10.84 -9.80
CA HIS A 340 -14.67 9.65 -9.89
C HIS A 340 -13.19 9.99 -10.14
N THR A 341 -12.89 10.88 -11.10
CA THR A 341 -11.49 11.30 -11.35
C THR A 341 -10.89 12.01 -10.14
N TYR A 342 -11.62 12.88 -9.47
CA TYR A 342 -11.12 13.58 -8.28
C TYR A 342 -10.89 12.61 -7.11
N ILE A 343 -11.72 11.57 -6.98
CA ILE A 343 -11.59 10.54 -5.96
C ILE A 343 -10.35 9.67 -6.24
N HIS A 344 -10.15 9.23 -7.48
CA HIS A 344 -8.99 8.43 -7.90
C HIS A 344 -7.69 9.15 -7.57
N GLU A 345 -7.53 10.38 -8.03
CA GLU A 345 -6.29 11.15 -7.84
C GLU A 345 -6.07 11.56 -6.37
N MET A 346 -7.14 11.73 -5.59
CA MET A 346 -7.01 11.90 -4.14
C MET A 346 -6.36 10.66 -3.49
N GLY A 347 -6.47 9.47 -4.10
CA GLY A 347 -5.72 8.28 -3.72
C GLY A 347 -4.21 8.49 -3.80
N HIS A 348 -3.72 9.11 -4.88
CA HIS A 348 -2.30 9.50 -5.00
C HIS A 348 -1.90 10.61 -4.04
N VAL A 349 -2.81 11.53 -3.70
CA VAL A 349 -2.57 12.53 -2.65
C VAL A 349 -2.34 11.86 -1.28
N PHE A 350 -2.92 10.68 -1.05
CA PHE A 350 -2.62 9.80 0.10
C PHE A 350 -1.38 8.92 -0.10
N GLY A 351 -0.85 8.84 -1.33
CA GLY A 351 0.34 8.05 -1.67
C GLY A 351 0.08 6.70 -2.32
N LEU A 352 -1.17 6.35 -2.61
CA LEU A 352 -1.49 5.11 -3.31
C LEU A 352 -0.94 5.14 -4.74
N GLU A 353 -0.55 3.97 -5.26
CA GLU A 353 -0.10 3.79 -6.64
C GLU A 353 -1.27 3.34 -7.53
N ASP A 354 -1.14 3.58 -8.83
CA ASP A 354 -2.03 3.01 -9.83
C ASP A 354 -1.87 1.49 -9.92
N TYR A 355 -3.00 0.78 -10.06
CA TYR A 355 -3.03 -0.68 -10.16
C TYR A 355 -3.37 -1.21 -11.55
N TYR A 356 -3.57 -0.34 -12.54
CA TYR A 356 -3.61 -0.73 -13.95
C TYR A 356 -2.21 -0.88 -14.54
N ASP A 357 -2.13 -1.53 -15.71
CA ASP A 357 -0.90 -1.67 -16.47
C ASP A 357 -0.74 -0.51 -17.48
N TYR A 358 0.37 0.21 -17.41
CA TYR A 358 0.76 1.25 -18.37
C TYR A 358 1.49 0.71 -19.61
N SER A 359 1.76 -0.60 -19.66
CA SER A 359 2.48 -1.21 -20.79
C SER A 359 1.65 -1.33 -22.06
N GLU A 360 2.34 -1.54 -23.19
CA GLU A 360 1.70 -1.75 -24.49
C GLU A 360 0.93 -3.07 -24.60
N ASN A 361 1.12 -4.02 -23.67
CA ASN A 361 0.53 -5.35 -23.74
C ASN A 361 -0.85 -5.46 -23.06
N GLU A 362 -1.31 -4.37 -22.42
CA GLU A 362 -2.65 -4.15 -21.85
C GLU A 362 -3.23 -5.39 -21.12
N PHE A 363 -2.61 -5.86 -20.04
CA PHE A 363 -3.24 -6.84 -19.14
C PHE A 363 -3.89 -6.15 -17.94
N THR A 364 -4.74 -6.88 -17.19
CA THR A 364 -5.59 -6.29 -16.14
C THR A 364 -5.28 -6.91 -14.77
N PRO A 365 -4.11 -6.61 -14.16
CA PRO A 365 -3.68 -7.25 -12.92
C PRO A 365 -4.72 -7.22 -11.80
N ALA A 366 -5.28 -6.05 -11.51
CA ALA A 366 -6.24 -5.85 -10.43
C ALA A 366 -7.71 -6.06 -10.84
N GLY A 367 -7.95 -6.54 -12.07
CA GLY A 367 -9.28 -6.91 -12.57
C GLY A 367 -10.20 -5.75 -12.96
N GLY A 368 -9.72 -4.51 -12.94
CA GLY A 368 -10.43 -3.32 -13.42
C GLY A 368 -11.47 -2.75 -12.45
N PHE A 369 -11.69 -3.35 -11.27
CA PHE A 369 -12.71 -2.89 -10.31
C PHE A 369 -12.11 -2.59 -8.94
N SER A 370 -11.23 -1.59 -8.94
CA SER A 370 -10.70 -0.88 -7.78
C SER A 370 -10.54 0.59 -8.17
N MET A 371 -10.69 1.50 -7.21
CA MET A 371 -10.60 2.94 -7.46
C MET A 371 -9.24 3.37 -8.04
N GLN A 372 -8.12 2.75 -7.66
CA GLN A 372 -6.79 3.01 -8.27
C GLN A 372 -6.52 2.20 -9.55
N ASP A 373 -7.49 1.42 -10.04
CA ASP A 373 -7.36 0.68 -11.30
C ASP A 373 -8.11 1.40 -12.43
N MET A 374 -9.43 1.57 -12.31
CA MET A 374 -10.24 2.17 -13.39
C MET A 374 -11.26 3.18 -12.84
N ASN A 375 -10.93 3.90 -11.77
CA ASN A 375 -11.76 4.96 -11.16
C ASN A 375 -13.17 4.49 -10.73
N VAL A 376 -13.38 3.19 -10.52
CA VAL A 376 -14.69 2.62 -10.16
C VAL A 376 -14.61 1.67 -8.99
N GLY A 377 -15.73 1.56 -8.26
CA GLY A 377 -15.87 0.78 -7.05
C GLY A 377 -15.17 1.42 -5.86
N SER A 378 -15.19 0.72 -4.73
CA SER A 378 -14.36 1.09 -3.59
C SER A 378 -12.87 0.87 -3.89
N HIS A 379 -12.00 1.45 -3.05
CA HIS A 379 -10.62 0.97 -2.95
C HIS A 379 -10.60 -0.50 -2.50
N ASP A 380 -9.59 -1.23 -2.95
CA ASP A 380 -9.34 -2.62 -2.60
C ASP A 380 -8.76 -2.78 -1.16
N PRO A 381 -8.71 -4.01 -0.61
CA PRO A 381 -8.22 -4.25 0.74
C PRO A 381 -6.74 -3.94 0.95
N PHE A 382 -5.91 -3.94 -0.09
CA PHE A 382 -4.50 -3.56 0.07
C PHE A 382 -4.38 -2.05 0.30
N SER A 383 -5.09 -1.25 -0.49
CA SER A 383 -5.20 0.21 -0.27
C SER A 383 -5.70 0.54 1.13
N THR A 384 -6.75 -0.13 1.61
CA THR A 384 -7.30 0.15 2.95
C THR A 384 -6.36 -0.32 4.09
N LEU A 385 -5.54 -1.35 3.88
CA LEU A 385 -4.46 -1.72 4.81
C LEU A 385 -3.34 -0.67 4.82
N LEU A 386 -2.91 -0.19 3.64
CA LEU A 386 -1.90 0.86 3.53
C LEU A 386 -2.34 2.13 4.25
N CYS A 387 -3.59 2.57 4.06
CA CYS A 387 -4.12 3.76 4.74
C CYS A 387 -4.47 3.55 6.24
N GLY A 388 -4.25 2.35 6.78
CA GLY A 388 -4.57 2.04 8.19
C GLY A 388 -6.07 1.99 8.49
N TRP A 389 -6.92 1.80 7.48
CA TRP A 389 -8.38 1.76 7.64
C TRP A 389 -8.92 0.35 7.90
N SER A 390 -8.11 -0.69 7.69
CA SER A 390 -8.46 -2.10 7.86
C SER A 390 -7.57 -2.77 8.90
N LYS A 391 -8.16 -3.71 9.64
CA LYS A 391 -7.44 -4.54 10.62
C LYS A 391 -7.63 -6.01 10.22
N PRO A 392 -6.61 -6.65 9.63
CA PRO A 392 -6.76 -7.99 9.10
C PRO A 392 -6.87 -9.03 10.21
N TYR A 393 -7.64 -10.09 9.97
CA TYR A 393 -7.43 -11.35 10.67
C TYR A 393 -6.16 -12.02 10.11
N VAL A 394 -5.18 -12.28 10.98
CA VAL A 394 -3.92 -12.95 10.60
C VAL A 394 -3.85 -14.31 11.32
N PRO A 395 -4.32 -15.40 10.70
CA PRO A 395 -4.36 -16.71 11.37
C PRO A 395 -2.96 -17.28 11.59
N MET A 396 -2.73 -17.85 12.78
CA MET A 396 -1.47 -18.55 13.12
C MET A 396 -1.58 -20.09 13.02
N SER A 397 -2.81 -20.60 12.95
CA SER A 397 -3.18 -22.00 12.80
C SER A 397 -4.47 -22.14 12.00
N SER A 398 -4.85 -23.39 11.69
CA SER A 398 -6.15 -23.68 11.09
C SER A 398 -7.28 -23.16 11.99
N THR A 399 -8.23 -22.44 11.41
CA THR A 399 -9.30 -21.73 12.13
C THR A 399 -10.53 -21.54 11.25
N THR A 400 -11.63 -21.06 11.83
CA THR A 400 -12.81 -20.61 11.09
C THR A 400 -13.10 -19.16 11.45
N ILE A 401 -13.16 -18.30 10.43
CA ILE A 401 -13.40 -16.86 10.59
C ILE A 401 -14.76 -16.51 9.98
N LYS A 402 -15.52 -15.66 10.67
CA LYS A 402 -16.70 -15.00 10.11
C LYS A 402 -16.31 -13.61 9.63
N LEU A 403 -16.29 -13.44 8.31
CA LEU A 403 -15.89 -12.22 7.64
C LEU A 403 -17.13 -11.40 7.24
N LYS A 404 -17.29 -10.18 7.76
CA LYS A 404 -18.42 -9.31 7.39
C LYS A 404 -18.21 -8.68 6.01
N PRO A 405 -19.28 -8.17 5.36
CA PRO A 405 -19.16 -7.41 4.13
C PRO A 405 -18.10 -6.32 4.22
N PHE A 406 -17.12 -6.35 3.31
CA PHE A 406 -16.00 -5.42 3.33
C PHE A 406 -16.48 -3.96 3.25
N GLN A 407 -17.50 -3.71 2.43
CA GLN A 407 -18.09 -2.37 2.28
C GLN A 407 -18.73 -1.82 3.55
N GLU A 408 -19.03 -2.66 4.54
CA GLU A 408 -19.60 -2.24 5.82
C GLU A 408 -18.55 -2.20 6.94
N SER A 409 -17.59 -3.13 6.93
CA SER A 409 -16.69 -3.35 8.08
C SER A 409 -15.20 -3.10 7.83
N ASN A 410 -14.74 -3.11 6.58
CA ASN A 410 -13.32 -3.23 6.22
C ASN A 410 -12.64 -4.51 6.78
N ASP A 411 -13.41 -5.56 7.09
CA ASP A 411 -12.83 -6.83 7.54
C ASP A 411 -12.14 -7.55 6.38
N VAL A 412 -10.93 -8.04 6.63
CA VAL A 412 -10.11 -8.76 5.65
C VAL A 412 -9.36 -9.90 6.34
N ILE A 413 -9.10 -11.01 5.64
CA ILE A 413 -8.20 -12.08 6.11
C ILE A 413 -6.88 -11.96 5.34
N LEU A 414 -5.76 -11.91 6.05
CA LEU A 414 -4.41 -11.88 5.46
C LEU A 414 -3.73 -13.22 5.67
N LEU A 415 -3.39 -13.90 4.57
CA LEU A 415 -2.67 -15.18 4.57
C LEU A 415 -1.24 -14.98 4.08
N THR A 416 -0.27 -15.07 4.97
CA THR A 416 1.16 -14.95 4.64
C THR A 416 1.93 -16.23 4.95
N ASN A 417 2.98 -16.49 4.16
CA ASN A 417 3.96 -17.55 4.44
C ASN A 417 5.20 -17.06 5.19
N ASN A 418 5.23 -15.78 5.57
CA ASN A 418 6.35 -15.19 6.27
C ASN A 418 6.27 -15.52 7.78
N SER A 419 7.12 -16.44 8.24
CA SER A 419 7.24 -16.79 9.66
C SER A 419 7.76 -15.65 10.54
N ASN A 420 8.35 -14.61 9.93
CA ASN A 420 8.85 -13.41 10.58
C ASN A 420 7.99 -12.19 10.19
N PHE A 421 6.70 -12.40 9.91
CA PHE A 421 5.77 -11.31 9.61
C PHE A 421 5.74 -10.29 10.75
N ILE A 422 6.05 -9.04 10.45
CA ILE A 422 6.14 -7.95 11.43
C ILE A 422 4.86 -7.11 11.48
N ASN A 423 3.73 -7.66 11.03
CA ASN A 423 2.47 -6.94 10.82
C ASN A 423 2.62 -5.73 9.88
N SER A 424 3.49 -5.82 8.87
CA SER A 424 3.65 -4.76 7.88
C SER A 424 2.72 -4.99 6.69
N PRO A 425 2.03 -3.96 6.17
CA PRO A 425 1.29 -4.09 4.93
C PRO A 425 2.24 -4.20 3.73
N PHE A 426 3.51 -3.86 3.90
CA PHE A 426 4.55 -3.90 2.87
C PHE A 426 5.23 -5.28 2.76
N ASP A 427 4.43 -6.34 2.67
CA ASP A 427 4.92 -7.72 2.55
C ASP A 427 4.20 -8.45 1.39
N GLU A 428 4.51 -9.72 1.21
CA GLU A 428 3.83 -10.60 0.26
C GLU A 428 2.84 -11.52 0.97
N TYR A 429 1.58 -11.52 0.50
CA TYR A 429 0.47 -12.28 1.10
C TYR A 429 -0.73 -12.39 0.16
N LEU A 430 -1.73 -13.18 0.56
CA LEU A 430 -3.07 -13.13 -0.02
C LEU A 430 -4.03 -12.38 0.90
N LEU A 431 -4.97 -11.62 0.32
CA LEU A 431 -6.08 -10.99 1.04
C LEU A 431 -7.41 -11.58 0.58
N LEU A 432 -8.27 -11.94 1.54
CA LEU A 432 -9.66 -12.30 1.28
C LEU A 432 -10.57 -11.20 1.81
N GLU A 433 -11.45 -10.70 0.97
CA GLU A 433 -12.56 -9.84 1.37
C GLU A 433 -13.91 -10.50 1.06
N TYR A 434 -14.93 -10.17 1.84
CA TYR A 434 -16.30 -10.47 1.46
C TYR A 434 -16.87 -9.31 0.64
N TYR A 435 -16.76 -9.43 -0.69
CA TYR A 435 -17.28 -8.45 -1.63
C TYR A 435 -18.81 -8.42 -1.61
N THR A 436 -19.37 -7.21 -1.61
CA THR A 436 -20.79 -6.95 -1.83
C THR A 436 -20.97 -5.79 -2.81
N PRO A 437 -21.99 -5.84 -3.70
CA PRO A 437 -22.35 -4.76 -4.61
C PRO A 437 -23.26 -3.73 -3.90
N THR A 438 -22.83 -3.27 -2.73
CA THR A 438 -23.55 -2.34 -1.85
C THR A 438 -22.67 -1.13 -1.58
N GLU A 439 -23.24 -0.06 -1.01
CA GLU A 439 -22.49 1.12 -0.57
C GLU A 439 -21.68 1.71 -1.74
N LEU A 440 -20.38 1.96 -1.56
CA LEU A 440 -19.48 2.51 -2.58
C LEU A 440 -19.42 1.68 -3.88
N ASN A 441 -19.77 0.39 -3.83
CA ASN A 441 -19.78 -0.46 -5.03
C ASN A 441 -21.13 -0.46 -5.77
N GLU A 442 -22.21 0.03 -5.16
CA GLU A 442 -23.57 -0.18 -5.68
C GLU A 442 -23.75 0.43 -7.09
N LEU A 443 -23.34 1.68 -7.25
CA LEU A 443 -23.45 2.42 -8.50
C LEU A 443 -22.66 1.71 -9.61
N ASP A 444 -21.38 1.44 -9.36
CA ASP A 444 -20.45 0.91 -10.36
C ASP A 444 -20.65 -0.58 -10.68
N SER A 445 -21.38 -1.28 -9.83
CA SER A 445 -21.81 -2.66 -10.11
C SER A 445 -23.06 -2.71 -11.00
N THR A 446 -23.87 -1.65 -11.01
CA THR A 446 -25.19 -1.66 -11.66
C THR A 446 -25.25 -0.81 -12.92
N TYR A 447 -24.57 0.34 -12.94
CA TYR A 447 -24.53 1.27 -14.06
C TYR A 447 -23.49 0.84 -15.11
N VAL A 448 -23.82 0.98 -16.39
CA VAL A 448 -22.94 0.58 -17.51
C VAL A 448 -22.40 1.84 -18.18
N TYR A 449 -21.14 2.16 -17.91
CA TYR A 449 -20.44 3.27 -18.52
C TYR A 449 -20.25 3.03 -20.02
N ARG A 450 -20.48 4.06 -20.85
CA ARG A 450 -20.44 3.97 -22.33
C ARG A 450 -19.01 3.87 -22.89
N ASN A 451 -18.27 2.83 -22.50
CA ASN A 451 -16.92 2.46 -22.93
C ASN A 451 -15.73 3.10 -22.16
N LYS A 452 -15.93 3.55 -20.90
CA LYS A 452 -14.81 4.06 -20.08
C LYS A 452 -14.39 3.10 -18.97
N TYR A 453 -15.35 2.51 -18.27
CA TYR A 453 -15.08 1.78 -17.04
C TYR A 453 -15.77 0.41 -17.03
N PRO A 454 -15.13 -0.63 -16.49
CA PRO A 454 -15.74 -1.94 -16.34
C PRO A 454 -16.79 -1.91 -15.22
N ASN A 455 -17.74 -2.85 -15.29
CA ASN A 455 -18.76 -3.03 -14.28
C ASN A 455 -18.29 -3.97 -13.17
N GLY A 456 -18.70 -3.69 -11.93
CA GLY A 456 -18.55 -4.60 -10.82
C GLY A 456 -19.43 -5.84 -10.92
N SER A 457 -19.14 -6.85 -10.10
CA SER A 457 -20.02 -8.00 -9.90
C SER A 457 -21.35 -7.56 -9.32
N LYS A 458 -22.46 -8.17 -9.75
CA LYS A 458 -23.79 -7.92 -9.18
C LYS A 458 -24.13 -8.89 -8.04
N LYS A 459 -23.19 -9.76 -7.70
CA LYS A 459 -23.32 -10.78 -6.66
C LYS A 459 -22.33 -10.53 -5.53
N SER A 460 -22.72 -10.96 -4.34
CA SER A 460 -21.84 -11.04 -3.19
C SER A 460 -21.08 -12.36 -3.18
N GLY A 461 -19.80 -12.33 -2.83
CA GLY A 461 -18.92 -13.49 -2.80
C GLY A 461 -17.54 -13.13 -2.23
N ILE A 462 -16.67 -14.11 -2.05
CA ILE A 462 -15.29 -13.84 -1.61
C ILE A 462 -14.45 -13.43 -2.82
N ARG A 463 -13.81 -12.26 -2.74
CA ARG A 463 -12.81 -11.79 -3.70
C ARG A 463 -11.42 -12.04 -3.11
N LEU A 464 -10.52 -12.59 -3.92
CA LEU A 464 -9.17 -13.00 -3.51
C LEU A 464 -8.12 -12.14 -4.23
N TRP A 465 -7.21 -11.58 -3.45
CA TRP A 465 -6.12 -10.75 -3.94
C TRP A 465 -4.77 -11.40 -3.61
N HIS A 466 -3.83 -11.33 -4.55
CA HIS A 466 -2.41 -11.53 -4.28
C HIS A 466 -1.72 -10.17 -4.22
N VAL A 467 -1.01 -9.91 -3.13
CA VAL A 467 -0.29 -8.67 -2.88
C VAL A 467 1.19 -8.99 -2.78
N ASP A 468 2.02 -8.19 -3.44
CA ASP A 468 3.46 -8.13 -3.26
C ASP A 468 3.88 -6.68 -3.01
N GLY A 469 3.56 -6.18 -1.82
CA GLY A 469 3.84 -4.81 -1.38
C GLY A 469 5.24 -4.62 -0.82
N ARG A 470 6.16 -5.59 -1.02
CA ARG A 470 7.51 -5.52 -0.49
C ARG A 470 8.28 -4.32 -1.05
N LEU A 471 9.20 -3.81 -0.25
CA LEU A 471 9.97 -2.62 -0.58
C LEU A 471 11.39 -2.98 -1.00
N THR A 472 11.98 -2.11 -1.81
CA THR A 472 13.43 -2.06 -2.02
C THR A 472 14.00 -0.84 -1.31
N GLN A 473 15.23 -0.97 -0.81
CA GLN A 473 15.99 0.14 -0.24
C GLN A 473 17.07 0.60 -1.22
N TYR A 474 17.17 1.91 -1.42
CA TYR A 474 18.21 2.54 -2.21
C TYR A 474 19.48 2.77 -1.40
N SER A 475 20.60 2.36 -1.99
CA SER A 475 21.93 2.66 -1.46
C SER A 475 22.28 4.15 -1.62
N TYR A 476 23.30 4.63 -0.89
CA TYR A 476 23.80 6.00 -1.05
C TYR A 476 24.27 6.34 -2.47
N THR A 477 24.54 5.34 -3.32
CA THR A 477 24.91 5.53 -4.73
C THR A 477 23.70 5.56 -5.66
N GLY A 478 22.47 5.50 -5.13
CA GLY A 478 21.22 5.62 -5.90
C GLY A 478 20.74 4.32 -6.55
N TYR A 479 21.35 3.17 -6.23
CA TYR A 479 20.92 1.88 -6.77
C TYR A 479 20.01 1.13 -5.79
N PRO A 480 18.88 0.57 -6.26
CA PRO A 480 17.99 -0.22 -5.42
C PRO A 480 18.59 -1.59 -5.09
N SER A 481 18.34 -2.05 -3.88
CA SER A 481 18.76 -3.35 -3.39
C SER A 481 17.78 -4.45 -3.81
N THR A 482 18.31 -5.59 -4.23
CA THR A 482 17.48 -6.80 -4.47
C THR A 482 17.13 -7.55 -3.18
N ASN A 483 17.68 -7.13 -2.04
CA ASN A 483 17.23 -7.61 -0.73
C ASN A 483 15.96 -6.85 -0.35
N LEU A 484 14.82 -7.46 -0.65
CA LEU A 484 13.51 -6.91 -0.34
C LEU A 484 13.27 -6.85 1.17
N ILE A 485 12.58 -5.81 1.61
CA ILE A 485 12.25 -5.55 3.02
C ILE A 485 10.76 -5.25 3.17
N SER A 486 10.25 -5.36 4.40
CA SER A 486 8.87 -4.99 4.75
C SER A 486 8.79 -3.87 5.78
N ASP A 487 9.93 -3.35 6.25
CA ASP A 487 9.97 -2.25 7.21
C ASP A 487 10.23 -0.92 6.47
N PRO A 488 9.21 -0.06 6.31
CA PRO A 488 9.38 1.22 5.61
C PRO A 488 10.33 2.18 6.35
N THR A 489 10.52 2.01 7.67
CA THR A 489 11.34 2.92 8.48
C THR A 489 12.84 2.76 8.28
N LYS A 490 13.27 1.85 7.38
CA LYS A 490 14.68 1.71 6.98
C LYS A 490 15.20 2.92 6.21
N GLY A 491 14.33 3.77 5.67
CA GLY A 491 14.71 4.97 4.93
C GLY A 491 15.17 4.67 3.50
N ASN A 492 14.98 5.63 2.61
CA ASN A 492 15.25 5.54 1.17
C ASN A 492 14.58 4.33 0.51
N VAL A 493 13.30 4.11 0.83
CA VAL A 493 12.54 2.96 0.34
C VAL A 493 11.66 3.33 -0.86
N SER A 494 11.30 2.33 -1.66
CA SER A 494 10.28 2.39 -2.71
C SER A 494 9.60 1.04 -2.81
N PHE A 495 8.39 0.97 -3.38
CA PHE A 495 7.80 -0.31 -3.76
C PHE A 495 8.73 -1.05 -4.73
N ALA A 496 8.90 -2.35 -4.50
CA ALA A 496 9.77 -3.19 -5.33
C ALA A 496 9.05 -3.75 -6.55
N MET A 497 7.71 -3.84 -6.50
CA MET A 497 6.88 -4.41 -7.55
C MET A 497 5.96 -3.32 -8.12
N SER A 498 5.48 -3.55 -9.33
CA SER A 498 4.54 -2.68 -10.02
C SER A 498 3.61 -3.55 -10.85
N ASN A 499 2.39 -3.07 -11.08
CA ASN A 499 1.46 -3.70 -12.01
C ASN A 499 1.80 -3.45 -13.48
N SER A 500 2.81 -2.62 -13.75
CA SER A 500 3.32 -2.35 -15.09
C SER A 500 4.62 -3.08 -15.39
N ASN A 501 4.81 -3.47 -16.66
CA ASN A 501 5.99 -4.21 -17.12
C ASN A 501 6.91 -3.43 -18.08
N ASN A 502 6.90 -2.09 -18.00
CA ASN A 502 7.71 -1.19 -18.84
C ASN A 502 8.78 -0.43 -18.04
N SER A 503 9.68 0.27 -18.73
CA SER A 503 10.81 0.98 -18.09
C SER A 503 10.43 2.17 -17.23
N ASP A 504 9.27 2.78 -17.50
CA ASP A 504 8.88 4.07 -16.92
C ASP A 504 8.05 3.87 -15.65
N TYR A 505 7.21 2.83 -15.64
CA TYR A 505 6.26 2.51 -14.57
C TYR A 505 6.50 1.15 -13.91
N GLY A 506 7.41 0.33 -14.45
CA GLY A 506 7.68 -1.00 -13.92
C GLY A 506 8.58 -1.01 -12.70
N SER A 507 8.88 -2.23 -12.21
CA SER A 507 9.72 -2.42 -11.03
C SER A 507 11.05 -1.66 -11.10
N PRO A 508 11.45 -0.91 -10.05
CA PRO A 508 12.75 -0.24 -10.00
C PRO A 508 13.94 -1.22 -9.99
N LEU A 509 13.69 -2.52 -9.77
CA LEU A 509 14.69 -3.57 -9.81
C LEU A 509 14.98 -4.09 -11.24
N GLY A 510 14.30 -3.51 -12.23
CA GLY A 510 14.49 -3.77 -13.65
C GLY A 510 13.74 -5.00 -14.18
N GLU A 511 13.98 -5.30 -15.46
CA GLU A 511 13.20 -6.28 -16.26
C GLU A 511 12.98 -7.65 -15.60
N LYS A 512 13.92 -8.11 -14.76
CA LYS A 512 13.79 -9.39 -14.04
C LYS A 512 12.57 -9.42 -13.11
N TYR A 513 12.10 -8.25 -12.66
CA TYR A 513 10.99 -8.08 -11.72
C TYR A 513 9.70 -7.59 -12.38
N PHE A 514 9.70 -7.27 -13.68
CA PHE A 514 8.50 -6.84 -14.42
C PHE A 514 7.38 -7.88 -14.49
N LYS A 515 7.69 -9.13 -14.15
CA LYS A 515 6.76 -10.27 -14.07
C LYS A 515 6.09 -10.44 -12.70
N TYR A 516 6.20 -9.46 -11.81
CA TYR A 516 5.62 -9.51 -10.47
C TYR A 516 4.74 -8.29 -10.28
N ASN A 517 3.43 -8.54 -10.21
CA ASN A 517 2.43 -7.53 -9.90
C ASN A 517 2.54 -7.13 -8.42
N GLN A 518 2.32 -5.86 -8.14
CA GLN A 518 2.14 -5.36 -6.78
C GLN A 518 0.79 -5.79 -6.20
N LEU A 519 -0.27 -5.71 -7.01
CA LEU A 519 -1.62 -6.14 -6.67
C LEU A 519 -2.22 -6.94 -7.83
N GLN A 520 -2.76 -8.11 -7.53
CA GLN A 520 -3.41 -8.97 -8.52
C GLN A 520 -4.72 -9.55 -7.99
N LEU A 521 -5.76 -9.52 -8.82
CA LEU A 521 -6.99 -10.28 -8.60
C LEU A 521 -6.76 -11.76 -8.98
N ILE A 522 -7.10 -12.66 -8.08
CA ILE A 522 -7.15 -14.10 -8.37
C ILE A 522 -8.60 -14.48 -8.69
N HIS A 523 -8.82 -14.94 -9.92
CA HIS A 523 -10.14 -15.35 -10.39
C HIS A 523 -10.46 -16.76 -9.89
N ASN A 524 -11.71 -17.00 -9.48
CA ASN A 524 -12.25 -18.34 -9.23
C ASN A 524 -12.45 -19.15 -10.54
N ASP A 525 -11.39 -19.23 -11.34
CA ASP A 525 -11.31 -19.96 -12.60
C ASP A 525 -9.88 -20.47 -12.80
N GLU A 526 -9.68 -21.78 -12.70
CA GLU A 526 -8.38 -22.44 -12.87
C GLU A 526 -7.82 -22.31 -14.29
N SER A 527 -8.65 -21.93 -15.27
CA SER A 527 -8.22 -21.72 -16.66
C SER A 527 -7.65 -20.33 -16.94
N VAL A 528 -7.81 -19.38 -16.01
CA VAL A 528 -7.17 -18.06 -16.11
C VAL A 528 -5.67 -18.21 -15.87
N PHE A 529 -4.86 -17.47 -16.64
CA PHE A 529 -3.41 -17.46 -16.53
C PHE A 529 -2.91 -16.12 -15.97
N TYR A 530 -1.66 -16.09 -15.49
CA TYR A 530 -0.97 -14.84 -15.19
C TYR A 530 -0.86 -13.96 -16.46
N GLU A 531 -0.81 -12.62 -16.30
CA GLU A 531 -0.84 -11.64 -17.41
C GLU A 531 -2.09 -11.77 -18.33
N ASN A 532 -3.27 -11.91 -17.73
CA ASN A 532 -4.54 -12.01 -18.46
C ASN A 532 -5.25 -10.64 -18.60
N GLN A 533 -6.20 -10.56 -19.54
CA GLN A 533 -7.05 -9.39 -19.79
C GLN A 533 -8.47 -9.60 -19.26
N VAL A 534 -8.64 -10.38 -18.19
CA VAL A 534 -9.96 -10.76 -17.65
C VAL A 534 -10.37 -9.76 -16.59
N TYR A 535 -11.45 -9.03 -16.87
CA TYR A 535 -12.05 -8.14 -15.89
C TYR A 535 -12.75 -8.91 -14.76
N PHE A 536 -12.88 -8.26 -13.60
CA PHE A 536 -13.67 -8.73 -12.48
C PHE A 536 -15.14 -8.89 -12.88
N THR A 537 -15.70 -10.06 -12.62
CA THR A 537 -17.12 -10.35 -12.88
C THR A 537 -17.66 -11.28 -11.79
N ASP A 538 -18.95 -11.61 -11.87
CA ASP A 538 -19.58 -12.63 -11.03
C ASP A 538 -18.80 -13.96 -10.99
N SER A 539 -18.12 -14.38 -12.06
CA SER A 539 -17.36 -15.65 -12.09
C SER A 539 -15.99 -15.55 -11.45
N SER A 540 -15.50 -14.33 -11.18
CA SER A 540 -14.24 -14.14 -10.44
C SER A 540 -14.37 -14.45 -8.95
N LEU A 541 -15.60 -14.44 -8.41
CA LEU A 541 -15.89 -14.61 -6.99
C LEU A 541 -15.92 -16.08 -6.57
N PHE A 542 -15.45 -16.34 -5.34
CA PHE A 542 -15.61 -17.61 -4.64
C PHE A 542 -16.92 -17.63 -3.85
N TYR A 543 -17.71 -18.68 -4.03
CA TYR A 543 -19.02 -18.88 -3.41
C TYR A 543 -18.99 -20.02 -2.38
N LYS A 544 -20.13 -20.25 -1.74
CA LYS A 544 -20.31 -21.37 -0.81
C LYS A 544 -19.88 -22.70 -1.43
N ASN A 545 -19.09 -23.46 -0.68
CA ASN A 545 -18.41 -24.72 -1.02
C ASN A 545 -17.21 -24.59 -1.95
N ASP A 546 -16.89 -23.41 -2.47
CA ASP A 546 -15.64 -23.22 -3.21
C ASP A 546 -14.46 -23.27 -2.25
N SER A 547 -13.31 -23.68 -2.78
CA SER A 547 -12.07 -23.81 -2.05
C SER A 547 -10.91 -23.28 -2.86
N PHE A 548 -9.85 -22.88 -2.17
CA PHE A 548 -8.62 -22.43 -2.78
C PHE A 548 -7.42 -23.20 -2.22
N THR A 549 -6.60 -23.69 -3.13
CA THR A 549 -5.19 -23.98 -2.86
C THR A 549 -4.36 -23.33 -3.94
N LEU A 550 -3.17 -22.82 -3.59
CA LEU A 550 -2.31 -22.18 -4.58
C LEU A 550 -1.92 -23.15 -5.70
N SER A 551 -1.73 -24.45 -5.41
CA SER A 551 -1.45 -25.46 -6.43
C SER A 551 -2.57 -25.59 -7.48
N GLN A 552 -3.83 -25.53 -7.05
CA GLN A 552 -5.00 -25.60 -7.93
C GLN A 552 -5.07 -24.38 -8.86
N PHE A 553 -4.81 -23.18 -8.32
CA PHE A 553 -4.84 -21.91 -9.05
C PHE A 553 -3.46 -21.49 -9.60
N SER A 554 -2.52 -22.44 -9.74
CA SER A 554 -1.11 -22.14 -10.03
C SER A 554 -0.86 -21.49 -11.40
N SER A 555 -1.80 -21.58 -12.34
CA SER A 555 -1.72 -20.91 -13.64
C SER A 555 -1.69 -19.38 -13.51
N GLN A 556 -2.30 -18.84 -12.46
CA GLN A 556 -2.43 -17.41 -12.20
C GLN A 556 -1.23 -16.81 -11.46
N PHE A 557 -0.22 -17.60 -11.10
CA PHE A 557 0.99 -17.13 -10.41
C PHE A 557 2.24 -17.30 -11.29
N PRO A 558 3.16 -16.32 -11.32
CA PRO A 558 4.36 -16.39 -12.15
C PRO A 558 5.29 -17.54 -11.72
N ASN A 559 5.29 -17.89 -10.43
CA ASN A 559 6.07 -19.00 -9.87
C ASN A 559 5.24 -20.29 -9.68
N ARG A 560 4.10 -20.42 -10.39
CA ARG A 560 3.21 -21.58 -10.35
C ARG A 560 2.69 -21.89 -8.96
N SER A 561 3.10 -23.03 -8.38
CA SER A 561 2.64 -23.48 -7.06
C SER A 561 3.34 -22.75 -5.90
N LYS A 562 3.91 -21.57 -6.14
CA LYS A 562 4.65 -20.77 -5.17
C LYS A 562 4.34 -19.30 -5.33
N MET A 563 4.50 -18.56 -4.23
CA MET A 563 4.47 -17.11 -4.17
C MET A 563 5.68 -16.50 -4.92
N ASN A 564 5.71 -15.18 -5.13
CA ASN A 564 6.81 -14.44 -5.77
C ASN A 564 8.14 -14.60 -5.01
N ASN A 565 8.10 -14.76 -3.69
CA ASN A 565 9.25 -15.11 -2.85
C ASN A 565 9.75 -16.56 -3.03
N ASN A 566 9.18 -17.32 -3.96
CA ASN A 566 9.54 -18.70 -4.32
C ASN A 566 9.36 -19.72 -3.17
N LYS A 567 8.53 -19.39 -2.19
CA LYS A 567 8.06 -20.28 -1.12
C LYS A 567 6.59 -20.68 -1.35
N TYR A 568 6.18 -21.79 -0.76
CA TYR A 568 4.77 -22.19 -0.74
C TYR A 568 3.97 -21.25 0.17
N LEU A 569 2.67 -21.06 -0.11
CA LEU A 569 1.80 -20.24 0.74
C LEU A 569 1.62 -20.85 2.14
N GLY A 570 1.55 -22.17 2.26
CA GLY A 570 1.29 -22.86 3.54
C GLY A 570 -0.14 -22.74 4.05
N TRP A 571 -1.06 -22.23 3.23
CA TRP A 571 -2.47 -22.04 3.57
C TRP A 571 -3.39 -22.48 2.43
N SER A 572 -4.58 -22.89 2.83
CA SER A 572 -5.75 -23.08 1.95
C SER A 572 -6.99 -22.60 2.66
N PHE A 573 -8.08 -22.41 1.91
CA PHE A 573 -9.36 -22.07 2.50
C PHE A 573 -10.53 -22.77 1.83
N THR A 574 -11.65 -22.84 2.53
CA THR A 574 -12.95 -23.28 2.02
C THR A 574 -14.04 -22.36 2.54
N ILE A 575 -14.94 -21.95 1.65
CA ILE A 575 -16.08 -21.10 1.99
C ILE A 575 -17.21 -22.00 2.51
N ASN A 576 -17.47 -21.98 3.81
CA ASN A 576 -18.50 -22.84 4.41
C ASN A 576 -19.91 -22.30 4.17
N ASP A 577 -20.08 -20.99 4.24
CA ASP A 577 -21.38 -20.32 4.09
C ASP A 577 -21.19 -18.85 3.72
N ILE A 578 -22.18 -18.28 3.01
CA ILE A 578 -22.26 -16.85 2.68
C ILE A 578 -23.70 -16.41 2.90
N ASN A 579 -23.89 -15.33 3.66
CA ASN A 579 -25.18 -14.66 3.83
C ASN A 579 -24.96 -13.13 3.90
N SER A 580 -26.03 -12.35 4.07
CA SER A 580 -25.93 -10.88 4.07
C SER A 580 -25.10 -10.29 5.22
N GLU A 581 -24.94 -11.00 6.34
CA GLU A 581 -24.23 -10.49 7.52
C GLU A 581 -22.75 -10.90 7.55
N TYR A 582 -22.42 -12.09 7.04
CA TYR A 582 -21.05 -12.60 7.01
C TYR A 582 -20.87 -13.79 6.05
N ALA A 583 -19.63 -13.99 5.64
CA ALA A 583 -19.13 -15.24 5.07
C ALA A 583 -18.37 -16.04 6.14
N THR A 584 -18.64 -17.34 6.26
CA THR A 584 -17.92 -18.25 7.15
C THR A 584 -16.86 -18.98 6.36
N ILE A 585 -15.59 -18.79 6.72
CA ILE A 585 -14.42 -19.28 5.97
C ILE A 585 -13.56 -20.14 6.87
N THR A 586 -13.33 -21.39 6.48
CA THR A 586 -12.35 -22.27 7.13
C THR A 586 -11.00 -22.04 6.49
N ILE A 587 -10.03 -21.57 7.28
CA ILE A 587 -8.62 -21.47 6.91
C ILE A 587 -7.88 -22.70 7.42
N THR A 588 -7.09 -23.34 6.56
CA THR A 588 -6.33 -24.55 6.89
C THR A 588 -4.85 -24.33 6.63
N LYS A 589 -4.03 -24.50 7.67
CA LYS A 589 -2.56 -24.55 7.58
C LYS A 589 -2.13 -25.88 6.94
N GLN A 590 -1.23 -25.82 5.96
CA GLN A 590 -0.80 -26.97 5.15
C GLN A 590 0.57 -27.52 5.54
#